data_AF-A0AAV9UE27-F1
#
_entry.id   AF-A0AAV9UE27-F1
#
_cell.length_a   1.000
_cell.length_b   1.000
_cell.length_c   1.000
_cell.angle_alpha   90.00
_cell.angle_beta   90.00
_cell.angle_gamma   90.00
#
_symmetry.space_group_name_H-M   'P 1'
#
loop_
_entity.id
_entity.type
_entity.pdbx_description
1 polymer ?
#
loop_
_entity_poly.entity_id
_entity_poly.type
_entity_poly.pdbx_seq_one_letter_code
_entity_poly.pdbx_strand_id
1 'polypeptide(L)'
;MQYMYSILRPRSVRLSALIPAVGVLLLLYYLYIRLHVIDSGPDALRQPFSDDQHSAIFEPPVASVQHSVIRGDNAAWTNDRNTNWYSVGRHPNRPECWTYKDRFGVYKDIPPAISTAISTNNDNNVNSSKRAVILRLGSNQRWGPEFTVQTRALVLEAGYVAKYDIVILTHLDMDKERKAKWIQRVPKEFRPLLQTVSTKQVRDWLPSKAITKFKNIFEQNHLVIQMFMAQNPKYEFVYSVESDVRLIGRWDQFLKDVDIEYAYHRSIQGPEDMPVTPDLVTFGSVRRPQNDWLWLDNDCVKYFGGVDNTRHALGAVWGWSRRLTDAMTQANDQDGINCYYEYFAPSLAYKRNFTTFFYQHPLYCPRTSPSERYSMMPEQLGKNDPRLVQYNKAAVGCTYYFVNPHSQPFWEQWYRDPAVCRPPALVHPVKGDFFN
;
A
#
# COMPACT_ATOMS: atom_id res chain seq x y z
N MET A 1 81.15 29.19 6.86
CA MET A 1 82.09 30.22 7.36
C MET A 1 81.28 31.35 7.99
N GLN A 2 81.60 31.64 9.25
CA GLN A 2 81.38 32.86 10.03
C GLN A 2 79.97 33.45 10.30
N TYR A 3 79.71 33.46 11.62
CA TYR A 3 78.77 34.25 12.42
C TYR A 3 78.79 35.76 12.12
N MET A 4 77.64 36.43 12.31
CA MET A 4 77.51 37.50 13.33
C MET A 4 76.06 37.94 13.56
N TYR A 5 75.72 38.07 14.84
CA TYR A 5 74.50 38.63 15.40
C TYR A 5 74.47 40.17 15.25
N SER A 6 73.29 40.75 15.05
CA SER A 6 72.99 42.12 15.49
C SER A 6 71.49 42.30 15.73
N ILE A 7 71.18 42.74 16.94
CA ILE A 7 69.86 42.97 17.53
C ILE A 7 69.48 44.43 17.28
N LEU A 8 68.30 44.71 16.68
CA LEU A 8 67.60 45.99 16.84
C LEU A 8 66.08 45.79 16.91
N ARG A 9 65.49 46.51 17.86
CA ARG A 9 64.14 46.41 18.43
C ARG A 9 63.03 46.81 17.44
N PRO A 10 61.84 46.18 17.50
CA PRO A 10 60.69 46.59 16.70
C PRO A 10 59.92 47.75 17.34
N ARG A 11 59.44 48.66 16.48
CA ARG A 11 58.46 49.71 16.77
C ARG A 11 57.10 49.09 17.10
N SER A 12 56.43 49.68 18.08
CA SER A 12 55.05 49.41 18.49
C SER A 12 54.05 49.71 17.38
N VAL A 13 53.31 48.69 16.91
CA VAL A 13 52.05 48.85 16.21
C VAL A 13 50.93 48.41 17.15
N ARG A 14 50.04 49.36 17.47
CA ARG A 14 48.81 49.10 18.22
C ARG A 14 47.85 48.31 17.31
N LEU A 15 47.64 47.03 17.62
CA LEU A 15 46.50 46.25 17.11
C LEU A 15 45.28 46.57 17.97
N SER A 16 44.55 47.60 17.58
CA SER A 16 43.18 47.84 18.02
C SER A 16 42.21 47.02 17.16
N ALA A 17 41.32 46.30 17.85
CA ALA A 17 40.02 45.82 17.38
C ALA A 17 40.02 44.83 16.19
N LEU A 18 40.29 43.56 16.48
CA LEU A 18 39.90 42.43 15.63
C LEU A 18 39.41 41.24 16.47
N ILE A 19 38.56 41.54 17.47
CA ILE A 19 37.88 40.54 18.29
C ILE A 19 36.45 41.04 18.60
N PRO A 20 35.59 41.17 17.57
CA PRO A 20 34.22 40.68 17.79
C PRO A 20 33.64 39.90 16.59
N ALA A 21 34.29 39.90 15.43
CA ALA A 21 33.71 39.32 14.21
C ALA A 21 33.61 37.79 14.25
N VAL A 22 34.60 37.11 14.83
CA VAL A 22 34.59 35.63 14.96
C VAL A 22 33.56 35.17 15.98
N GLY A 23 33.38 35.92 17.07
CA GLY A 23 32.35 35.63 18.08
C GLY A 23 30.94 35.78 17.53
N VAL A 24 30.68 36.82 16.74
CA VAL A 24 29.38 37.03 16.09
C VAL A 24 29.12 35.99 15.01
N LEU A 25 30.11 35.60 14.21
CA LEU A 25 29.96 34.54 13.21
C LEU A 25 29.71 33.16 13.85
N LEU A 26 30.38 32.84 14.97
CA LEU A 26 30.12 31.61 15.71
C LEU A 26 28.76 31.63 16.40
N LEU A 27 28.32 32.78 16.92
CA LEU A 27 26.99 32.92 17.51
C LEU A 27 25.87 32.82 16.45
N LEU A 28 26.07 33.41 15.27
CA LEU A 28 25.15 33.30 14.13
C LEU A 28 25.16 31.89 13.53
N TYR A 29 26.31 31.21 13.48
CA TYR A 29 26.39 29.80 13.09
C TYR A 29 25.73 28.89 14.13
N TYR A 30 25.89 29.17 15.42
CA TYR A 30 25.23 28.45 16.51
C TYR A 30 23.71 28.69 16.51
N LEU A 31 23.26 29.92 16.25
CA LEU A 31 21.85 30.27 16.08
C LEU A 31 21.26 29.68 14.79
N TYR A 32 22.03 29.64 13.70
CA TYR A 32 21.65 28.95 12.46
C TYR A 32 21.51 27.46 12.69
N ILE A 33 22.45 26.81 13.41
CA ILE A 33 22.30 25.41 13.84
C ILE A 33 21.09 25.26 14.77
N ARG A 34 20.83 26.16 15.71
CA ARG A 34 19.63 26.06 16.58
C ARG A 34 18.30 26.30 15.86
N LEU A 35 18.30 27.08 14.78
CA LEU A 35 17.10 27.41 14.00
C LEU A 35 16.91 26.49 12.79
N HIS A 36 17.94 25.77 12.33
CA HIS A 36 17.89 24.85 11.18
C HIS A 36 18.26 23.41 11.51
N VAL A 37 18.76 23.12 12.72
CA VAL A 37 18.42 21.87 13.41
C VAL A 37 16.99 22.06 13.90
N ILE A 38 16.10 22.04 12.92
CA ILE A 38 14.76 21.52 13.08
C ILE A 38 14.94 20.23 13.86
N ASP A 39 14.18 20.18 14.95
CA ASP A 39 13.88 19.02 15.76
C ASP A 39 13.49 17.86 14.83
N SER A 40 14.48 17.17 14.28
CA SER A 40 14.36 15.87 13.64
C SER A 40 14.34 14.81 14.74
N GLY A 41 13.53 15.06 15.77
CA GLY A 41 13.05 14.04 16.67
C GLY A 41 11.88 13.32 16.00
N PRO A 42 11.92 11.98 15.82
CA PRO A 42 10.77 11.20 15.39
C PRO A 42 9.68 11.09 16.48
N ASP A 43 9.75 11.87 17.55
CA ASP A 43 8.90 11.73 18.72
C ASP A 43 7.68 12.67 18.73
N ALA A 44 7.58 13.66 17.84
CA ALA A 44 6.44 14.58 17.79
C ALA A 44 5.17 14.01 17.09
N LEU A 45 5.21 12.78 16.55
CA LEU A 45 4.04 12.05 16.03
C LEU A 45 3.70 10.79 16.84
N ARG A 46 4.35 10.59 17.99
CA ARG A 46 3.97 9.57 18.99
C ARG A 46 3.12 10.19 20.09
N GLN A 47 1.97 10.77 19.73
CA GLN A 47 0.87 10.76 20.70
C GLN A 47 0.24 9.36 20.62
N PRO A 48 0.33 8.54 21.69
CA PRO A 48 -0.57 7.41 21.80
C PRO A 48 -1.97 8.00 21.89
N PHE A 49 -2.78 7.81 20.84
CA PHE A 49 -4.22 7.87 21.02
C PHE A 49 -4.55 6.82 22.09
N SER A 50 -4.76 7.26 23.33
CA SER A 50 -5.32 6.43 24.38
C SER A 50 -6.82 6.31 24.12
N ASP A 51 -7.19 5.49 23.13
CA ASP A 51 -8.57 4.99 22.97
C ASP A 51 -8.69 3.65 23.72
N ASP A 52 -8.27 3.66 24.99
CA ASP A 52 -8.08 2.50 25.86
C ASP A 52 -9.34 2.10 26.65
N GLN A 53 -10.49 1.97 25.98
CA GLN A 53 -11.66 1.31 26.60
C GLN A 53 -12.34 0.22 25.76
N HIS A 54 -11.84 -0.08 24.56
CA HIS A 54 -12.43 -1.15 23.72
C HIS A 54 -11.48 -2.32 23.37
N SER A 55 -10.26 -2.40 23.91
CA SER A 55 -9.30 -3.46 23.53
C SER A 55 -9.42 -4.79 24.32
N ALA A 56 -10.45 -4.99 25.14
CA ALA A 56 -10.48 -6.15 26.03
C ALA A 56 -10.66 -7.52 25.33
N ILE A 57 -11.18 -7.54 24.09
CA ILE A 57 -11.55 -8.81 23.42
C ILE A 57 -10.40 -9.38 22.60
N PHE A 58 -9.61 -8.53 21.94
CA PHE A 58 -8.55 -8.94 21.01
C PHE A 58 -7.25 -8.17 21.25
N GLU A 59 -6.18 -8.91 21.53
CA GLU A 59 -4.82 -8.40 21.56
C GLU A 59 -4.11 -8.71 20.23
N PRO A 60 -3.73 -7.70 19.45
CA PRO A 60 -3.04 -7.93 18.19
C PRO A 60 -1.68 -8.62 18.40
N PRO A 61 -1.25 -9.49 17.48
CA PRO A 61 0.01 -10.20 17.63
C PRO A 61 1.20 -9.24 17.60
N VAL A 62 2.29 -9.69 18.20
CA VAL A 62 3.56 -8.97 18.25
C VAL A 62 4.65 -9.89 17.72
N ALA A 63 5.57 -9.34 16.92
CA ALA A 63 6.71 -10.08 16.42
C ALA A 63 7.65 -10.48 17.57
N SER A 64 8.12 -11.73 17.54
CA SER A 64 9.11 -12.22 18.51
C SER A 64 10.47 -11.52 18.37
N VAL A 65 10.78 -10.98 17.19
CA VAL A 65 11.99 -10.23 16.91
C VAL A 65 11.62 -8.77 16.64
N GLN A 66 12.17 -7.84 17.42
CA GLN A 66 11.84 -6.40 17.34
C GLN A 66 13.04 -5.49 16.99
N HIS A 67 14.17 -6.06 16.58
CA HIS A 67 15.35 -5.29 16.17
C HIS A 67 15.52 -5.33 14.64
N SER A 68 16.25 -4.36 14.08
CA SER A 68 16.42 -4.23 12.62
C SER A 68 16.84 -5.57 12.01
N VAL A 69 16.05 -5.99 11.02
CA VAL A 69 16.33 -7.18 10.23
C VAL A 69 16.93 -6.86 8.86
N ILE A 70 17.22 -5.59 8.57
CA ILE A 70 17.99 -5.24 7.38
C ILE A 70 19.41 -4.89 7.81
N ARG A 71 20.38 -5.61 7.22
CA ARG A 71 21.81 -5.33 7.39
C ARG A 71 22.25 -4.18 6.48
N GLY A 72 23.43 -3.61 6.76
CA GLY A 72 23.99 -2.50 5.97
C GLY A 72 24.25 -2.79 4.48
N ASP A 73 24.21 -4.07 4.06
CA ASP A 73 24.26 -4.51 2.66
C ASP A 73 22.86 -4.74 2.04
N ASN A 74 21.82 -4.23 2.68
CA ASN A 74 20.40 -4.41 2.35
C ASN A 74 19.90 -5.85 2.43
N ALA A 75 20.72 -6.81 2.89
CA ALA A 75 20.28 -8.17 3.09
C ALA A 75 19.25 -8.22 4.21
N ALA A 76 18.11 -8.85 3.93
CA ALA A 76 17.09 -9.14 4.90
C ALA A 76 17.50 -10.38 5.71
N TRP A 77 17.73 -10.17 6.99
CA TRP A 77 17.85 -11.22 7.98
C TRP A 77 16.52 -11.95 8.07
N THR A 78 16.50 -13.13 7.48
CA THR A 78 15.27 -13.92 7.32
C THR A 78 15.37 -15.30 7.96
N ASN A 79 16.46 -15.57 8.71
CA ASN A 79 16.79 -16.90 9.25
C ASN A 79 16.69 -18.04 8.23
N ASP A 80 16.88 -17.69 6.97
CA ASP A 80 16.83 -18.55 5.81
C ASP A 80 18.24 -19.08 5.52
N ARG A 81 18.41 -20.41 5.46
CA ARG A 81 19.71 -21.03 5.17
C ARG A 81 20.05 -21.09 3.68
N ASN A 82 19.05 -20.94 2.81
CA ASN A 82 19.13 -21.33 1.40
C ASN A 82 18.99 -20.13 0.44
N THR A 83 18.30 -19.07 0.83
CA THR A 83 18.07 -17.89 -0.02
C THR A 83 18.40 -16.60 0.71
N ASN A 84 19.32 -15.81 0.14
CA ASN A 84 19.56 -14.44 0.59
C ASN A 84 18.60 -13.50 -0.13
N TRP A 85 17.70 -12.90 0.65
CA TRP A 85 16.77 -11.88 0.19
C TRP A 85 17.33 -10.50 0.48
N TYR A 86 17.13 -9.57 -0.45
CA TYR A 86 17.62 -8.20 -0.34
C TYR A 86 16.44 -7.25 -0.45
N SER A 87 16.36 -6.32 0.50
CA SER A 87 15.45 -5.18 0.42
C SER A 87 15.87 -4.30 -0.75
N VAL A 88 14.93 -4.03 -1.66
CA VAL A 88 15.15 -3.12 -2.79
C VAL A 88 14.18 -1.95 -2.73
N GLY A 89 14.64 -0.80 -3.23
CA GLY A 89 13.90 0.45 -3.12
C GLY A 89 13.98 0.99 -1.71
N ARG A 90 12.89 0.84 -0.94
CA ARG A 90 12.79 1.39 0.41
C ARG A 90 13.03 0.30 1.45
N HIS A 91 13.76 0.66 2.50
CA HIS A 91 13.85 -0.15 3.71
C HIS A 91 12.48 -0.29 4.40
N PRO A 92 12.24 -1.41 5.11
CA PRO A 92 11.10 -1.51 6.00
C PRO A 92 11.14 -0.39 7.04
N ASN A 93 10.01 0.30 7.16
CA ASN A 93 9.82 1.34 8.17
C ASN A 93 9.83 0.81 9.60
N ARG A 94 9.72 -0.51 9.72
CA ARG A 94 9.59 -1.20 10.98
C ARG A 94 10.66 -2.28 11.09
N PRO A 95 11.32 -2.38 12.24
CA PRO A 95 12.49 -3.24 12.39
C PRO A 95 12.12 -4.72 12.51
N GLU A 96 10.87 -5.07 12.84
CA GLU A 96 10.54 -6.42 13.29
C GLU A 96 10.70 -7.55 12.26
N CYS A 97 10.86 -8.78 12.78
CA CYS A 97 10.79 -10.02 12.00
C CYS A 97 9.67 -10.91 12.52
N TRP A 98 8.85 -11.41 11.62
CA TRP A 98 7.72 -12.27 11.94
C TRP A 98 8.05 -13.70 11.56
N THR A 99 7.92 -14.68 12.47
CA THR A 99 7.71 -16.07 12.04
C THR A 99 6.25 -16.26 11.61
N TYR A 100 5.94 -17.33 10.86
CA TYR A 100 4.55 -17.62 10.50
C TYR A 100 3.67 -17.79 11.74
N LYS A 101 4.22 -18.43 12.77
CA LYS A 101 3.52 -18.66 14.04
C LYS A 101 3.27 -17.36 14.79
N ASP A 102 4.24 -16.47 14.90
CA ASP A 102 4.04 -15.15 15.54
C ASP A 102 2.95 -14.37 14.83
N ARG A 103 2.95 -14.41 13.50
CA ARG A 103 2.03 -13.63 12.67
C ARG A 103 0.61 -14.18 12.68
N PHE A 104 0.45 -15.49 12.51
CA PHE A 104 -0.87 -16.10 12.27
C PHE A 104 -1.35 -17.06 13.36
N GLY A 105 -0.51 -17.40 14.34
CA GLY A 105 -0.85 -18.35 15.40
C GLY A 105 -2.10 -17.96 16.18
N VAL A 106 -2.24 -16.68 16.52
CA VAL A 106 -3.39 -16.14 17.28
C VAL A 106 -4.72 -16.19 16.53
N TYR A 107 -4.70 -16.42 15.21
CA TYR A 107 -5.91 -16.48 14.38
C TYR A 107 -6.36 -17.90 14.05
N LYS A 108 -5.56 -18.93 14.38
CA LYS A 108 -5.89 -20.33 14.09
C LYS A 108 -7.10 -20.79 14.88
N ASP A 109 -7.05 -20.58 16.19
CA ASP A 109 -8.06 -21.01 17.14
C ASP A 109 -8.61 -19.77 17.85
N ILE A 110 -9.74 -19.25 17.36
CA ILE A 110 -10.35 -18.05 17.92
C ILE A 110 -11.46 -18.41 18.92
N PRO A 111 -11.52 -17.74 20.09
CA PRO A 111 -12.65 -17.89 21.00
C PRO A 111 -13.98 -17.43 20.37
N PRO A 112 -15.14 -17.89 20.89
CA PRO A 112 -16.45 -17.43 20.41
C PRO A 112 -16.62 -15.91 20.40
N ALA A 113 -16.08 -15.21 21.41
CA ALA A 113 -16.14 -13.75 21.49
C ALA A 113 -15.43 -13.06 20.30
N ILE A 114 -14.27 -13.58 19.88
CA ILE A 114 -13.56 -13.09 18.69
C ILE A 114 -14.34 -13.38 17.41
N SER A 115 -14.93 -14.58 17.32
CA SER A 115 -15.80 -14.95 16.19
C SER A 115 -16.99 -14.00 16.05
N THR A 116 -17.63 -13.64 17.17
CA THR A 116 -18.68 -12.62 17.21
C THR A 116 -18.14 -11.26 16.78
N ALA A 117 -16.98 -10.83 17.28
CA ALA A 117 -16.38 -9.55 16.90
C ALA A 117 -16.10 -9.44 15.39
N ILE A 118 -15.70 -10.55 14.75
CA ILE A 118 -15.57 -10.63 13.28
C ILE A 118 -16.94 -10.46 12.62
N SER A 119 -17.94 -11.24 13.05
CA SER A 119 -19.29 -11.20 12.46
C SER A 119 -19.97 -9.84 12.58
N THR A 120 -19.74 -9.11 13.66
CA THR A 120 -20.36 -7.81 13.93
C THR A 120 -19.41 -6.64 13.65
N ASN A 121 -18.31 -6.86 12.90
CA ASN A 121 -17.30 -5.83 12.67
C ASN A 121 -17.90 -4.51 12.16
N ASN A 122 -18.77 -4.60 11.16
CA ASN A 122 -19.37 -3.41 10.54
C ASN A 122 -20.49 -2.82 11.40
N ASP A 123 -21.13 -3.62 12.25
CA ASP A 123 -22.18 -3.18 13.17
C ASP A 123 -21.61 -2.25 14.27
N ASN A 124 -20.36 -2.51 14.67
CA ASN A 124 -19.64 -1.68 15.64
C ASN A 124 -19.23 -0.30 15.07
N ASN A 125 -19.35 -0.10 13.75
CA ASN A 125 -18.87 1.08 13.02
C ASN A 125 -20.00 1.84 12.30
N VAL A 126 -21.27 1.43 12.47
CA VAL A 126 -22.44 1.80 11.62
C VAL A 126 -22.61 3.29 11.39
N ASN A 127 -22.20 4.13 12.34
CA ASN A 127 -22.40 5.58 12.28
C ASN A 127 -21.11 6.40 12.15
N SER A 128 -19.93 5.78 12.10
CA SER A 128 -18.65 6.51 12.18
C SER A 128 -17.67 6.20 11.07
N SER A 129 -17.65 4.97 10.52
CA SER A 129 -16.62 4.62 9.54
C SER A 129 -16.97 5.09 8.13
N LYS A 130 -16.18 6.06 7.65
CA LYS A 130 -16.19 6.55 6.27
C LYS A 130 -15.25 5.76 5.36
N ARG A 131 -14.59 4.72 5.87
CA ARG A 131 -13.58 3.94 5.16
C ARG A 131 -13.92 2.44 5.20
N ALA A 132 -13.66 1.74 4.10
CA ALA A 132 -13.80 0.28 4.08
C ALA A 132 -12.60 -0.42 3.44
N VAL A 133 -12.42 -1.70 3.77
CA VAL A 133 -11.57 -2.62 3.02
C VAL A 133 -12.44 -3.68 2.36
N ILE A 134 -12.31 -3.80 1.05
CA ILE A 134 -13.01 -4.75 0.19
C ILE A 134 -12.04 -5.89 -0.14
N LEU A 135 -12.28 -7.06 0.41
CA LEU A 135 -11.60 -8.29 0.00
C LEU A 135 -12.33 -8.88 -1.21
N ARG A 136 -11.68 -8.87 -2.38
CA ARG A 136 -12.26 -9.31 -3.66
C ARG A 136 -12.03 -10.79 -3.90
N LEU A 137 -13.10 -11.54 -4.12
CA LEU A 137 -13.06 -12.99 -4.35
C LEU A 137 -13.73 -13.36 -5.69
N GLY A 138 -13.22 -14.43 -6.31
CA GLY A 138 -13.87 -15.11 -7.43
C GLY A 138 -14.62 -16.36 -7.00
N SER A 139 -15.42 -16.93 -7.90
CA SER A 139 -16.20 -18.15 -7.64
C SER A 139 -15.34 -19.40 -7.35
N ASN A 140 -14.07 -19.38 -7.74
CA ASN A 140 -13.10 -20.44 -7.51
C ASN A 140 -12.41 -20.34 -6.15
N GLN A 141 -12.63 -19.29 -5.36
CA GLN A 141 -12.01 -19.15 -4.04
C GLN A 141 -12.40 -20.30 -3.11
N ARG A 142 -11.39 -20.94 -2.52
CA ARG A 142 -11.51 -21.97 -1.49
C ARG A 142 -11.29 -21.33 -0.12
N TRP A 143 -12.12 -21.75 0.83
CA TRP A 143 -12.02 -21.37 2.23
C TRP A 143 -11.22 -22.41 3.01
N GLY A 144 -9.94 -22.52 2.67
CA GLY A 144 -8.99 -23.37 3.40
C GLY A 144 -8.56 -22.74 4.73
N PRO A 145 -7.86 -23.49 5.60
CA PRO A 145 -7.36 -22.97 6.88
C PRO A 145 -6.49 -21.72 6.71
N GLU A 146 -5.60 -21.70 5.72
CA GLU A 146 -4.67 -20.59 5.51
C GLU A 146 -5.36 -19.31 5.04
N PHE A 147 -6.30 -19.42 4.08
CA PHE A 147 -7.09 -18.27 3.66
C PHE A 147 -8.00 -17.76 4.79
N THR A 148 -8.51 -18.68 5.64
CA THR A 148 -9.33 -18.34 6.80
C THR A 148 -8.53 -17.51 7.81
N VAL A 149 -7.33 -17.94 8.20
CA VAL A 149 -6.51 -17.17 9.19
C VAL A 149 -6.07 -15.81 8.66
N GLN A 150 -5.78 -15.69 7.37
CA GLN A 150 -5.45 -14.41 6.75
C GLN A 150 -6.66 -13.47 6.71
N THR A 151 -7.85 -14.01 6.39
CA THR A 151 -9.09 -13.25 6.42
C THR A 151 -9.42 -12.80 7.85
N ARG A 152 -9.23 -13.65 8.86
CA ARG A 152 -9.37 -13.28 10.28
C ARG A 152 -8.42 -12.15 10.66
N ALA A 153 -7.16 -12.25 10.25
CA ALA A 153 -6.17 -11.19 10.47
C ALA A 153 -6.60 -9.87 9.81
N LEU A 154 -7.06 -9.88 8.56
CA LEU A 154 -7.57 -8.69 7.89
C LEU A 154 -8.76 -8.06 8.66
N VAL A 155 -9.75 -8.87 9.04
CA VAL A 155 -10.94 -8.35 9.74
C VAL A 155 -10.58 -7.79 11.12
N LEU A 156 -9.78 -8.50 11.91
CA LEU A 156 -9.45 -8.05 13.26
C LEU A 156 -8.48 -6.86 13.26
N GLU A 157 -7.50 -6.85 12.37
CA GLU A 157 -6.52 -5.76 12.33
C GLU A 157 -7.09 -4.53 11.60
N ALA A 158 -7.51 -4.65 10.34
CA ALA A 158 -8.06 -3.50 9.62
C ALA A 158 -9.44 -3.10 10.16
N GLY A 159 -10.30 -4.06 10.46
CA GLY A 159 -11.67 -3.80 10.89
C GLY A 159 -11.78 -3.43 12.36
N TYR A 160 -11.42 -4.36 13.24
CA TYR A 160 -11.63 -4.18 14.68
C TYR A 160 -10.67 -3.15 15.30
N VAL A 161 -9.37 -3.21 14.95
CA VAL A 161 -8.34 -2.29 15.50
C VAL A 161 -8.34 -0.96 14.75
N ALA A 162 -8.23 -0.96 13.42
CA ALA A 162 -8.14 0.27 12.63
C ALA A 162 -9.50 0.88 12.23
N LYS A 163 -10.63 0.29 12.66
CA LYS A 163 -12.00 0.81 12.50
C LYS A 163 -12.46 0.98 11.05
N TYR A 164 -11.99 0.11 10.15
CA TYR A 164 -12.55 0.01 8.81
C TYR A 164 -13.79 -0.88 8.81
N ASP A 165 -14.76 -0.56 7.97
CA ASP A 165 -15.73 -1.57 7.56
C ASP A 165 -15.04 -2.60 6.66
N ILE A 166 -15.41 -3.87 6.80
CA ILE A 166 -14.85 -4.96 6.00
C ILE A 166 -15.96 -5.57 5.16
N VAL A 167 -15.72 -5.66 3.85
CA VAL A 167 -16.65 -6.26 2.90
C VAL A 167 -15.93 -7.35 2.13
N ILE A 168 -16.46 -8.56 2.18
CA ILE A 168 -15.97 -9.68 1.37
C ILE A 168 -16.83 -9.71 0.11
N LEU A 169 -16.34 -9.08 -0.96
CA LEU A 169 -17.08 -8.89 -2.21
C LEU A 169 -16.74 -10.01 -3.19
N THR A 170 -17.69 -10.91 -3.41
CA THR A 170 -17.48 -12.13 -4.20
C THR A 170 -18.25 -12.08 -5.51
N HIS A 171 -17.53 -12.24 -6.62
CA HIS A 171 -18.12 -12.41 -7.95
C HIS A 171 -18.60 -13.85 -8.16
N LEU A 172 -19.91 -14.03 -8.34
CA LEU A 172 -20.57 -15.33 -8.47
C LEU A 172 -21.55 -15.33 -9.65
N ASP A 173 -21.10 -15.86 -10.79
CA ASP A 173 -21.95 -16.15 -11.97
C ASP A 173 -22.48 -17.58 -11.89
N MET A 174 -23.47 -17.80 -11.02
CA MET A 174 -24.10 -19.11 -10.82
C MET A 174 -25.56 -19.00 -10.41
N ASP A 175 -26.32 -20.08 -10.58
CA ASP A 175 -27.71 -20.16 -10.15
C ASP A 175 -27.87 -20.08 -8.61
N LYS A 176 -29.12 -19.90 -8.16
CA LYS A 176 -29.47 -19.70 -6.75
C LYS A 176 -29.02 -20.88 -5.87
N GLU A 177 -29.14 -22.11 -6.34
CA GLU A 177 -28.81 -23.31 -5.55
C GLU A 177 -27.29 -23.45 -5.38
N ARG A 178 -26.54 -23.31 -6.48
CA ARG A 178 -25.07 -23.33 -6.45
C ARG A 178 -24.52 -22.18 -5.62
N LYS A 179 -25.12 -20.99 -5.71
CA LYS A 179 -24.77 -19.83 -4.88
C LYS A 179 -24.96 -20.11 -3.40
N ALA A 180 -26.11 -20.68 -3.01
CA ALA A 180 -26.37 -21.06 -1.63
C ALA A 180 -25.35 -22.09 -1.11
N LYS A 181 -25.02 -23.11 -1.91
CA LYS A 181 -23.99 -24.10 -1.58
C LYS A 181 -22.60 -23.47 -1.45
N TRP A 182 -22.26 -22.48 -2.28
CA TRP A 182 -21.00 -21.75 -2.18
C TRP A 182 -20.92 -20.96 -0.87
N ILE A 183 -21.97 -20.21 -0.52
CA ILE A 183 -22.05 -19.43 0.72
C ILE A 183 -21.93 -20.32 1.96
N GLN A 184 -22.48 -21.54 1.93
CA GLN A 184 -22.34 -22.49 3.04
C GLN A 184 -20.89 -22.89 3.33
N ARG A 185 -19.98 -22.79 2.34
CA ARG A 185 -18.54 -23.08 2.52
C ARG A 185 -17.79 -21.93 3.19
N VAL A 186 -18.35 -20.72 3.17
CA VAL A 186 -17.79 -19.56 3.87
C VAL A 186 -17.90 -19.82 5.37
N PRO A 187 -16.80 -19.67 6.14
CA PRO A 187 -16.81 -19.75 7.60
C PRO A 187 -17.91 -18.85 8.18
N LYS A 188 -18.61 -19.35 9.21
CA LYS A 188 -19.82 -18.69 9.73
C LYS A 188 -19.54 -17.26 10.17
N GLU A 189 -18.37 -17.03 10.75
CA GLU A 189 -17.91 -15.74 11.24
C GLU A 189 -17.88 -14.65 10.15
N PHE A 190 -17.68 -15.03 8.88
CA PHE A 190 -17.53 -14.10 7.76
C PHE A 190 -18.80 -13.87 6.95
N ARG A 191 -19.83 -14.73 7.12
CA ARG A 191 -21.06 -14.65 6.32
C ARG A 191 -21.77 -13.29 6.43
N PRO A 192 -21.82 -12.61 7.59
CA PRO A 192 -22.40 -11.27 7.67
C PRO A 192 -21.65 -10.21 6.87
N LEU A 193 -20.34 -10.41 6.63
CA LEU A 193 -19.49 -9.49 5.87
C LEU A 193 -19.53 -9.77 4.36
N LEU A 194 -20.18 -10.86 3.94
CA LEU A 194 -20.21 -11.33 2.56
C LEU A 194 -21.22 -10.54 1.73
N GLN A 195 -20.74 -9.94 0.64
CA GLN A 195 -21.58 -9.40 -0.42
C GLN A 195 -21.28 -10.13 -1.73
N THR A 196 -22.31 -10.39 -2.52
CA THR A 196 -22.17 -11.12 -3.78
C THR A 196 -22.64 -10.28 -4.95
N VAL A 197 -21.92 -10.38 -6.06
CA VAL A 197 -22.23 -9.68 -7.31
C VAL A 197 -22.11 -10.65 -8.48
N SER A 198 -22.96 -10.51 -9.49
CA SER A 198 -22.85 -11.23 -10.76
C SER A 198 -22.53 -10.28 -11.91
N THR A 199 -22.03 -10.83 -13.01
CA THR A 199 -21.84 -10.13 -14.27
C THR A 199 -23.15 -9.52 -14.76
N LYS A 200 -24.28 -10.22 -14.56
CA LYS A 200 -25.60 -9.68 -14.90
C LYS A 200 -25.92 -8.41 -14.11
N GLN A 201 -25.70 -8.42 -12.80
CA GLN A 201 -25.97 -7.25 -11.95
C GLN A 201 -25.13 -6.04 -12.36
N VAL A 202 -23.85 -6.25 -12.70
CA VAL A 202 -22.99 -5.17 -13.22
C VAL A 202 -23.51 -4.65 -14.56
N ARG A 203 -23.91 -5.54 -15.48
CA ARG A 203 -24.48 -5.13 -16.78
C ARG A 203 -25.79 -4.36 -16.64
N ASP A 204 -26.65 -4.77 -15.70
CA ASP A 204 -27.92 -4.10 -15.43
C ASP A 204 -27.71 -2.71 -14.79
N TRP A 205 -26.62 -2.53 -14.04
CA TRP A 205 -26.24 -1.26 -13.44
C TRP A 205 -25.57 -0.30 -14.43
N LEU A 206 -24.85 -0.82 -15.43
CA LEU A 206 -24.13 0.01 -16.41
C LEU A 206 -25.09 0.75 -17.35
N PRO A 207 -24.76 2.01 -17.71
CA PRO A 207 -25.48 2.77 -18.73
C PRO A 207 -25.35 2.12 -20.12
N SER A 208 -26.31 2.41 -21.00
CA SER A 208 -26.34 1.86 -22.37
C SER A 208 -25.10 2.17 -23.23
N LYS A 209 -24.34 3.23 -22.93
CA LYS A 209 -23.08 3.52 -23.62
C LYS A 209 -21.95 2.63 -23.11
N ALA A 210 -21.71 2.59 -21.79
CA ALA A 210 -20.64 1.80 -21.19
C ALA A 210 -20.82 0.29 -21.41
N ILE A 211 -22.06 -0.21 -21.45
CA ILE A 211 -22.33 -1.64 -21.65
C ILE A 211 -21.79 -2.14 -23.01
N THR A 212 -21.75 -1.28 -24.04
CA THR A 212 -21.18 -1.64 -25.35
C THR A 212 -19.67 -1.86 -25.33
N LYS A 213 -18.99 -1.30 -24.32
CA LYS A 213 -17.55 -1.46 -24.07
C LYS A 213 -17.26 -2.44 -22.93
N PHE A 214 -18.30 -3.00 -22.29
CA PHE A 214 -18.12 -4.00 -21.25
C PHE A 214 -17.70 -5.34 -21.88
N LYS A 215 -16.52 -5.82 -21.51
CA LYS A 215 -15.97 -7.10 -21.97
C LYS A 215 -16.29 -8.20 -20.97
N ASN A 216 -15.72 -8.11 -19.77
CA ASN A 216 -15.88 -9.07 -18.69
C ASN A 216 -15.38 -8.48 -17.37
N ILE A 217 -15.78 -9.09 -16.25
CA ILE A 217 -15.37 -8.66 -14.90
C ILE A 217 -13.87 -8.85 -14.67
N PHE A 218 -13.19 -9.75 -15.38
CA PHE A 218 -11.76 -9.94 -15.19
C PHE A 218 -10.94 -8.73 -15.69
N GLU A 219 -11.23 -8.24 -16.90
CA GLU A 219 -10.59 -7.05 -17.48
C GLU A 219 -11.07 -5.75 -16.85
N GLN A 220 -12.32 -5.71 -16.38
CA GLN A 220 -12.98 -4.49 -15.89
C GLN A 220 -13.47 -4.69 -14.45
N ASN A 221 -12.63 -5.30 -13.61
CA ASN A 221 -12.98 -5.62 -12.21
C ASN A 221 -13.31 -4.37 -11.37
N HIS A 222 -12.89 -3.19 -11.83
CA HIS A 222 -13.14 -1.91 -11.18
C HIS A 222 -14.62 -1.51 -11.16
N LEU A 223 -15.40 -1.99 -12.13
CA LEU A 223 -16.85 -1.74 -12.19
C LEU A 223 -17.57 -2.26 -10.95
N VAL A 224 -17.12 -3.40 -10.40
CA VAL A 224 -17.71 -3.98 -9.20
C VAL A 224 -17.51 -3.06 -7.99
N ILE A 225 -16.35 -2.42 -7.90
CA ILE A 225 -16.02 -1.48 -6.83
C ILE A 225 -16.75 -0.15 -7.04
N GLN A 226 -16.89 0.34 -8.28
CA GLN A 226 -17.71 1.52 -8.57
C GLN A 226 -19.18 1.29 -8.21
N MET A 227 -19.74 0.14 -8.59
CA MET A 227 -21.12 -0.22 -8.24
C MET A 227 -21.30 -0.31 -6.72
N PHE A 228 -20.38 -0.96 -6.02
CA PHE A 228 -20.37 -1.01 -4.56
C PHE A 228 -20.35 0.40 -3.96
N MET A 229 -19.42 1.23 -4.41
CA MET A 229 -19.26 2.60 -3.95
C MET A 229 -20.53 3.42 -4.22
N ALA A 230 -21.15 3.32 -5.40
CA ALA A 230 -22.38 4.03 -5.74
C ALA A 230 -23.57 3.61 -4.85
N GLN A 231 -23.65 2.34 -4.47
CA GLN A 231 -24.71 1.80 -3.61
C GLN A 231 -24.47 2.06 -2.11
N ASN A 232 -23.26 2.48 -1.74
CA ASN A 232 -22.86 2.73 -0.35
C ASN A 232 -22.29 4.14 -0.20
N PRO A 233 -23.14 5.19 -0.24
CA PRO A 233 -22.69 6.59 -0.24
C PRO A 233 -21.99 7.02 1.06
N LYS A 234 -22.10 6.23 2.14
CA LYS A 234 -21.40 6.51 3.41
C LYS A 234 -19.87 6.42 3.31
N TYR A 235 -19.34 5.67 2.34
CA TYR A 235 -17.89 5.51 2.19
C TYR A 235 -17.30 6.63 1.34
N GLU A 236 -16.31 7.30 1.90
CA GLU A 236 -15.49 8.32 1.24
C GLU A 236 -14.21 7.73 0.65
N PHE A 237 -13.73 6.59 1.16
CA PHE A 237 -12.53 5.92 0.69
C PHE A 237 -12.58 4.41 0.91
N VAL A 238 -12.13 3.62 -0.05
CA VAL A 238 -12.07 2.15 0.08
C VAL A 238 -10.73 1.60 -0.36
N TYR A 239 -10.16 0.67 0.42
CA TYR A 239 -9.11 -0.21 -0.08
C TYR A 239 -9.75 -1.43 -0.74
N SER A 240 -9.23 -1.84 -1.88
CA SER A 240 -9.60 -3.07 -2.58
C SER A 240 -8.39 -4.00 -2.57
N VAL A 241 -8.57 -5.24 -2.12
CA VAL A 241 -7.51 -6.24 -1.92
C VAL A 241 -7.88 -7.52 -2.67
N GLU A 242 -6.99 -8.02 -3.53
CA GLU A 242 -7.16 -9.32 -4.18
C GLU A 242 -6.96 -10.49 -3.23
N SER A 243 -7.64 -11.61 -3.50
CA SER A 243 -7.58 -12.80 -2.65
C SER A 243 -6.22 -13.50 -2.63
N ASP A 244 -5.31 -13.18 -3.56
CA ASP A 244 -3.94 -13.70 -3.65
C ASP A 244 -2.89 -12.71 -3.10
N VAL A 245 -3.31 -11.60 -2.51
CA VAL A 245 -2.43 -10.70 -1.75
C VAL A 245 -2.19 -11.26 -0.36
N ARG A 246 -0.96 -11.11 0.14
CA ARG A 246 -0.60 -11.45 1.51
C ARG A 246 0.13 -10.30 2.18
N LEU A 247 -0.01 -10.20 3.50
CA LEU A 247 0.74 -9.27 4.32
C LEU A 247 1.51 -10.03 5.41
N ILE A 248 2.84 -9.93 5.37
CA ILE A 248 3.71 -10.21 6.51
C ILE A 248 3.77 -8.91 7.32
N GLY A 249 3.49 -8.98 8.62
CA GLY A 249 3.17 -7.79 9.44
C GLY A 249 1.67 -7.52 9.50
N ARG A 250 1.27 -6.44 10.18
CA ARG A 250 -0.13 -6.19 10.54
C ARG A 250 -0.82 -5.16 9.65
N TRP A 251 -2.09 -5.40 9.32
CA TRP A 251 -2.89 -4.51 8.48
C TRP A 251 -3.13 -3.14 9.11
N ASP A 252 -3.43 -3.08 10.42
CA ASP A 252 -3.65 -1.81 11.10
C ASP A 252 -2.42 -0.90 11.06
N GLN A 253 -1.24 -1.49 11.25
CA GLN A 253 0.04 -0.80 11.18
C GLN A 253 0.37 -0.39 9.75
N PHE A 254 0.17 -1.29 8.78
CA PHE A 254 0.41 -1.02 7.37
C PHE A 254 -0.45 0.15 6.85
N LEU A 255 -1.74 0.15 7.14
CA LEU A 255 -2.66 1.22 6.76
C LEU A 255 -2.32 2.54 7.45
N LYS A 256 -1.92 2.49 8.74
CA LYS A 256 -1.44 3.67 9.47
C LYS A 256 -0.16 4.24 8.87
N ASP A 257 0.78 3.40 8.45
CA ASP A 257 2.04 3.84 7.83
C ASP A 257 1.77 4.54 6.48
N VAL A 258 0.79 4.05 5.70
CA VAL A 258 0.32 4.72 4.48
C VAL A 258 -0.22 6.11 4.79
N ASP A 259 -1.10 6.24 5.77
CA ASP A 259 -1.69 7.53 6.16
C ASP A 259 -0.64 8.52 6.68
N ILE A 260 0.28 8.07 7.54
CA ILE A 260 1.36 8.90 8.10
C ILE A 260 2.27 9.44 7.00
N GLU A 261 2.66 8.58 6.06
CA GLU A 261 3.55 8.99 5.00
C GLU A 261 2.89 9.94 4.02
N TYR A 262 1.63 9.70 3.67
CA TYR A 262 0.88 10.63 2.85
C TYR A 262 0.77 12.01 3.54
N ALA A 263 0.45 12.03 4.83
CA ALA A 263 0.40 13.26 5.62
C ALA A 263 1.74 14.00 5.64
N TYR A 264 2.86 13.28 5.74
CA TYR A 264 4.20 13.85 5.63
C TYR A 264 4.44 14.52 4.26
N HIS A 265 4.15 13.83 3.15
CA HIS A 265 4.29 14.42 1.81
C HIS A 265 3.37 15.65 1.62
N ARG A 266 2.15 15.60 2.18
CA ARG A 266 1.22 16.73 2.20
C ARG A 266 1.75 17.93 2.97
N SER A 267 2.47 17.72 4.06
CA SER A 267 3.08 18.82 4.81
C SER A 267 4.19 19.53 4.05
N ILE A 268 4.86 18.83 3.12
CA ILE A 268 5.98 19.38 2.33
C ILE A 268 5.48 20.07 1.07
N GLN A 269 4.53 19.47 0.34
CA GLN A 269 4.05 20.01 -0.94
C GLN A 269 3.04 21.16 -0.78
N GLY A 270 2.42 21.30 0.40
CA GLY A 270 1.41 22.31 0.69
C GLY A 270 0.01 21.68 0.84
N PRO A 271 -0.68 21.91 1.97
CA PRO A 271 -1.96 21.25 2.27
C PRO A 271 -3.14 21.78 1.43
N GLU A 272 -2.98 22.92 0.75
CA GLU A 272 -4.00 23.51 -0.14
C GLU A 272 -4.09 22.76 -1.48
N ASP A 273 -3.00 22.10 -1.90
CA ASP A 273 -2.93 21.41 -3.19
C ASP A 273 -3.29 19.92 -3.13
N MET A 274 -3.26 19.32 -1.93
CA MET A 274 -3.53 17.90 -1.72
C MET A 274 -4.62 17.66 -0.67
N PRO A 275 -5.62 16.80 -0.98
CA PRO A 275 -6.68 16.44 -0.04
C PRO A 275 -6.11 15.72 1.20
N VAL A 276 -6.91 15.63 2.29
CA VAL A 276 -6.52 14.89 3.51
C VAL A 276 -6.31 13.40 3.23
N THR A 277 -7.07 12.86 2.26
CA THR A 277 -6.96 11.48 1.77
C THR A 277 -6.74 11.54 0.26
N PRO A 278 -5.73 10.83 -0.28
CA PRO A 278 -5.46 10.86 -1.72
C PRO A 278 -6.63 10.28 -2.50
N ASP A 279 -6.76 10.63 -3.77
CA ASP A 279 -7.84 10.09 -4.59
C ASP A 279 -7.58 8.64 -5.00
N LEU A 280 -6.31 8.31 -5.22
CA LEU A 280 -5.81 6.99 -5.55
C LEU A 280 -4.57 6.68 -4.70
N VAL A 281 -4.58 5.53 -4.04
CA VAL A 281 -3.38 4.90 -3.45
C VAL A 281 -3.00 3.69 -4.28
N THR A 282 -1.75 3.62 -4.71
CA THR A 282 -1.20 2.43 -5.36
C THR A 282 -0.04 1.85 -4.56
N PHE A 283 0.11 0.53 -4.65
CA PHE A 283 1.23 -0.21 -4.08
C PHE A 283 2.17 -0.75 -5.17
N GLY A 284 1.71 -0.73 -6.42
CA GLY A 284 2.57 -0.78 -7.59
C GLY A 284 2.91 0.64 -8.05
N SER A 285 4.11 0.82 -8.57
CA SER A 285 4.55 2.07 -9.18
C SER A 285 3.61 2.54 -10.29
N VAL A 286 3.37 3.84 -10.37
CA VAL A 286 2.59 4.45 -11.45
C VAL A 286 3.53 4.79 -12.60
N ARG A 287 3.21 4.31 -13.81
CA ARG A 287 4.06 4.47 -15.00
C ARG A 287 3.27 4.53 -16.30
N ARG A 288 3.92 4.94 -17.40
CA ARG A 288 3.32 4.87 -18.74
C ARG A 288 3.23 3.40 -19.19
N PRO A 289 2.14 2.99 -19.86
CA PRO A 289 2.06 1.65 -20.41
C PRO A 289 3.00 1.50 -21.61
N GLN A 290 3.40 0.26 -21.89
CA GLN A 290 4.17 -0.06 -23.10
C GLN A 290 3.24 -0.05 -24.32
N ASN A 291 3.75 0.40 -25.47
CA ASN A 291 2.94 0.55 -26.69
C ASN A 291 2.33 -0.76 -27.18
N ASP A 292 2.97 -1.90 -26.89
CA ASP A 292 2.58 -3.25 -27.28
C ASP A 292 1.83 -4.00 -26.16
N TRP A 293 1.42 -3.31 -25.10
CA TRP A 293 0.71 -3.95 -24.00
C TRP A 293 -0.68 -4.42 -24.43
N LEU A 294 -0.93 -5.73 -24.37
CA LEU A 294 -2.12 -6.38 -24.95
C LEU A 294 -3.47 -5.86 -24.40
N TRP A 295 -3.47 -5.25 -23.22
CA TRP A 295 -4.68 -4.73 -22.58
C TRP A 295 -5.02 -3.30 -23.02
N LEU A 296 -4.13 -2.62 -23.75
CA LEU A 296 -4.38 -1.28 -24.26
C LEU A 296 -5.49 -1.31 -25.31
N ASP A 297 -6.44 -0.40 -25.14
CA ASP A 297 -7.53 -0.18 -26.06
C ASP A 297 -7.37 1.18 -26.74
N ASN A 298 -7.51 1.23 -28.06
CA ASN A 298 -7.27 2.44 -28.85
C ASN A 298 -8.24 3.57 -28.49
N ASP A 299 -9.50 3.27 -28.18
CA ASP A 299 -10.49 4.28 -27.80
C ASP A 299 -10.12 4.87 -26.43
N CYS A 300 -9.69 4.02 -25.50
CA CYS A 300 -9.20 4.44 -24.20
C CYS A 300 -7.93 5.31 -24.29
N VAL A 301 -6.93 4.88 -25.04
CA VAL A 301 -5.69 5.64 -25.24
C VAL A 301 -6.01 7.00 -25.89
N LYS A 302 -6.89 7.03 -26.88
CA LYS A 302 -7.36 8.28 -27.50
C LYS A 302 -8.09 9.16 -26.50
N TYR A 303 -8.96 8.61 -25.65
CA TYR A 303 -9.66 9.35 -24.61
C TYR A 303 -8.69 10.04 -23.64
N PHE A 304 -7.61 9.36 -23.26
CA PHE A 304 -6.59 9.93 -22.38
C PHE A 304 -5.63 10.88 -23.09
N GLY A 305 -5.71 11.03 -24.42
CA GLY A 305 -4.83 11.92 -25.17
C GLY A 305 -3.49 11.29 -25.52
N GLY A 306 -3.46 9.97 -25.76
CA GLY A 306 -2.28 9.22 -26.17
C GLY A 306 -1.61 8.44 -25.04
N VAL A 307 -0.65 7.58 -25.39
CA VAL A 307 0.10 6.74 -24.45
C VAL A 307 0.86 7.59 -23.43
N ASP A 308 1.38 8.75 -23.85
CA ASP A 308 2.11 9.68 -22.97
C ASP A 308 1.26 10.24 -21.82
N ASN A 309 -0.06 10.26 -21.99
CA ASN A 309 -1.04 10.71 -20.99
C ASN A 309 -1.78 9.54 -20.33
N THR A 310 -1.41 8.30 -20.66
CA THR A 310 -1.95 7.10 -20.01
C THR A 310 -1.01 6.71 -18.87
N ARG A 311 -1.60 6.27 -17.75
CA ARG A 311 -0.89 5.78 -16.56
C ARG A 311 -1.43 4.42 -16.19
N HIS A 312 -0.56 3.53 -15.71
CA HIS A 312 -0.96 2.23 -15.19
C HIS A 312 -0.20 1.88 -13.92
N ALA A 313 -0.81 1.04 -13.08
CA ALA A 313 -0.23 0.47 -11.88
C ALA A 313 -0.81 -0.94 -11.66
N LEU A 314 -0.11 -1.80 -10.93
CA LEU A 314 -0.60 -3.15 -10.60
C LEU A 314 -1.81 -3.06 -9.66
N GLY A 315 -2.91 -3.73 -10.00
CA GLY A 315 -4.20 -3.60 -9.30
C GLY A 315 -4.53 -4.62 -8.21
N ALA A 316 -3.51 -5.25 -7.64
CA ALA A 316 -3.66 -6.22 -6.55
C ALA A 316 -4.20 -5.60 -5.25
N VAL A 317 -3.66 -4.42 -4.89
CA VAL A 317 -4.20 -3.57 -3.84
C VAL A 317 -4.25 -2.14 -4.36
N TRP A 318 -5.39 -1.47 -4.22
CA TRP A 318 -5.52 -0.03 -4.42
C TRP A 318 -6.42 0.60 -3.35
N GLY A 319 -6.23 1.89 -3.08
CA GLY A 319 -7.16 2.69 -2.29
C GLY A 319 -7.85 3.75 -3.15
N TRP A 320 -9.17 3.81 -3.17
CA TRP A 320 -9.96 4.70 -4.05
C TRP A 320 -10.83 5.63 -3.22
N SER A 321 -10.74 6.92 -3.52
CA SER A 321 -11.68 7.90 -3.03
C SER A 321 -13.02 7.81 -3.76
N ARG A 322 -14.07 8.30 -3.09
CA ARG A 322 -15.37 8.63 -3.66
C ARG A 322 -15.24 9.46 -4.94
N ARG A 323 -14.44 10.53 -4.88
CA ARG A 323 -14.26 11.46 -5.99
C ARG A 323 -13.71 10.76 -7.23
N LEU A 324 -12.73 9.87 -7.07
CA LEU A 324 -12.21 9.06 -8.15
C LEU A 324 -13.28 8.12 -8.72
N THR A 325 -13.97 7.35 -7.87
CA THR A 325 -14.97 6.38 -8.35
C THR A 325 -16.14 7.05 -9.05
N ASP A 326 -16.57 8.21 -8.58
CA ASP A 326 -17.65 8.96 -9.21
C ASP A 326 -17.20 9.52 -10.57
N ALA A 327 -15.95 9.97 -10.69
CA ALA A 327 -15.38 10.39 -11.97
C ALA A 327 -15.24 9.23 -12.95
N MET A 328 -14.89 8.04 -12.47
CA MET A 328 -14.85 6.82 -13.31
C MET A 328 -16.25 6.48 -13.81
N THR A 329 -17.26 6.54 -12.93
CA THR A 329 -18.66 6.28 -13.31
C THR A 329 -19.14 7.32 -14.31
N GLN A 330 -18.81 8.60 -14.10
CA GLN A 330 -19.09 9.66 -15.07
C GLN A 330 -18.46 9.39 -16.44
N ALA A 331 -17.21 8.90 -16.49
CA ALA A 331 -16.54 8.55 -17.74
C ALA A 331 -17.21 7.33 -18.43
N ASN A 332 -17.71 6.36 -17.65
CA ASN A 332 -18.53 5.27 -18.18
C ASN A 332 -19.85 5.82 -18.78
N ASP A 333 -20.55 6.67 -18.05
CA ASP A 333 -21.89 7.19 -18.38
C ASP A 333 -21.90 8.16 -19.57
N GLN A 334 -21.04 9.17 -19.50
CA GLN A 334 -21.07 10.30 -20.43
C GLN A 334 -20.26 9.99 -21.69
N ASP A 335 -19.06 9.45 -21.50
CA ASP A 335 -18.07 9.25 -22.56
C ASP A 335 -18.11 7.83 -23.15
N GLY A 336 -18.79 6.88 -22.49
CA GLY A 336 -18.84 5.48 -22.91
C GLY A 336 -17.49 4.78 -22.81
N ILE A 337 -16.60 5.25 -21.93
CA ILE A 337 -15.24 4.71 -21.78
C ILE A 337 -15.22 3.69 -20.66
N ASN A 338 -14.69 2.49 -20.92
CA ASN A 338 -14.51 1.45 -19.91
C ASN A 338 -13.25 0.64 -20.22
N CYS A 339 -12.14 1.05 -19.62
CA CYS A 339 -10.82 0.53 -19.97
C CYS A 339 -10.40 -0.65 -19.11
N TYR A 340 -9.30 -1.32 -19.46
CA TYR A 340 -8.74 -2.33 -18.56
C TYR A 340 -8.33 -1.70 -17.23
N TYR A 341 -8.67 -2.39 -16.14
CA TYR A 341 -8.68 -1.80 -14.80
C TYR A 341 -7.34 -1.19 -14.39
N GLU A 342 -6.21 -1.84 -14.71
CA GLU A 342 -4.86 -1.42 -14.29
C GLU A 342 -4.38 -0.09 -14.85
N TYR A 343 -5.01 0.44 -15.90
CA TYR A 343 -4.73 1.79 -16.36
C TYR A 343 -5.92 2.73 -16.31
N PHE A 344 -7.14 2.25 -16.09
CA PHE A 344 -8.31 3.13 -16.08
C PHE A 344 -8.26 4.15 -14.93
N ALA A 345 -8.14 3.67 -13.69
CA ALA A 345 -8.11 4.53 -12.50
C ALA A 345 -6.88 5.46 -12.48
N PRO A 346 -5.63 4.97 -12.71
CA PRO A 346 -4.46 5.86 -12.73
C PRO A 346 -4.51 6.90 -13.86
N SER A 347 -4.95 6.51 -15.07
CA SER A 347 -5.05 7.46 -16.19
C SER A 347 -6.12 8.52 -15.96
N LEU A 348 -7.25 8.13 -15.37
CA LEU A 348 -8.31 9.09 -15.06
C LEU A 348 -7.88 10.05 -13.94
N ALA A 349 -7.19 9.55 -12.92
CA ALA A 349 -6.64 10.38 -11.86
C ALA A 349 -5.69 11.44 -12.44
N TYR A 350 -4.77 11.04 -13.33
CA TYR A 350 -3.90 11.96 -14.06
C TYR A 350 -4.68 12.98 -14.90
N LYS A 351 -5.61 12.51 -15.75
CA LYS A 351 -6.42 13.38 -16.62
C LYS A 351 -7.26 14.41 -15.85
N ARG A 352 -7.72 14.06 -14.64
CA ARG A 352 -8.56 14.92 -13.79
C ARG A 352 -7.76 15.72 -12.76
N ASN A 353 -6.43 15.64 -12.77
CA ASN A 353 -5.55 16.27 -11.79
C ASN A 353 -5.92 15.89 -10.33
N PHE A 354 -6.22 14.61 -10.14
CA PHE A 354 -6.47 14.00 -8.83
C PHE A 354 -5.14 13.54 -8.21
N THR A 355 -5.09 13.53 -6.88
CA THR A 355 -3.88 13.14 -6.15
C THR A 355 -3.71 11.64 -6.16
N THR A 356 -2.60 11.18 -6.71
CA THR A 356 -2.19 9.77 -6.67
C THR A 356 -1.01 9.62 -5.72
N PHE A 357 -1.16 8.74 -4.73
CA PHE A 357 -0.09 8.39 -3.81
C PHE A 357 0.41 6.99 -4.08
N PHE A 358 1.64 6.87 -4.56
CA PHE A 358 2.33 5.58 -4.63
C PHE A 358 3.01 5.34 -3.28
N TYR A 359 2.43 4.46 -2.46
CA TYR A 359 3.07 4.02 -1.24
C TYR A 359 4.15 2.99 -1.57
N GLN A 360 5.41 3.45 -1.57
CA GLN A 360 6.57 2.60 -1.84
C GLN A 360 6.86 1.70 -0.64
N HIS A 361 6.11 0.60 -0.55
CA HIS A 361 6.37 -0.44 0.45
C HIS A 361 7.67 -1.20 0.14
N PRO A 362 8.29 -1.84 1.14
CA PRO A 362 9.48 -2.65 0.93
C PRO A 362 9.22 -3.81 -0.04
N LEU A 363 10.19 -4.06 -0.92
CA LEU A 363 10.22 -5.20 -1.82
C LEU A 363 11.45 -6.05 -1.53
N TYR A 364 11.35 -7.37 -1.71
CA TYR A 364 12.44 -8.30 -1.44
C TYR A 364 12.75 -9.16 -2.65
N CYS A 365 14.00 -9.14 -3.12
CA CYS A 365 14.45 -9.93 -4.27
C CYS A 365 15.52 -10.95 -3.85
N PRO A 366 15.58 -12.13 -4.47
CA PRO A 366 16.68 -13.06 -4.21
C PRO A 366 17.96 -12.60 -4.93
N ARG A 367 19.14 -12.91 -4.36
CA ARG A 367 20.45 -12.53 -4.95
C ARG A 367 20.65 -12.98 -6.40
N THR A 368 20.09 -14.13 -6.73
CA THR A 368 20.23 -14.77 -8.04
C THR A 368 19.37 -14.09 -9.10
N SER A 369 18.49 -13.16 -8.73
CA SER A 369 17.85 -12.25 -9.66
C SER A 369 18.89 -11.23 -10.11
N PRO A 370 19.34 -11.26 -11.38
CA PRO A 370 20.56 -10.54 -11.75
C PRO A 370 20.47 -9.01 -11.63
N SER A 371 21.63 -8.38 -11.55
CA SER A 371 21.92 -7.18 -10.77
C SER A 371 21.46 -5.81 -11.32
N GLU A 372 20.69 -5.74 -12.41
CA GLU A 372 20.13 -4.48 -12.96
C GLU A 372 18.61 -4.31 -12.72
N ARG A 373 17.92 -5.31 -12.15
CA ARG A 373 16.67 -5.78 -12.76
C ARG A 373 15.33 -5.19 -12.31
N TYR A 374 15.28 -4.26 -11.36
CA TYR A 374 13.99 -3.93 -10.70
C TYR A 374 13.80 -2.47 -10.30
N SER A 375 14.70 -1.54 -10.60
CA SER A 375 14.41 -0.11 -10.42
C SER A 375 14.05 0.51 -11.76
N MET A 376 12.96 1.28 -11.81
CA MET A 376 12.59 1.99 -13.03
C MET A 376 13.42 3.26 -13.22
N MET A 377 13.73 3.54 -14.48
CA MET A 377 14.34 4.80 -14.88
C MET A 377 13.32 5.94 -14.77
N PRO A 378 13.73 7.17 -14.41
CA PRO A 378 12.83 8.31 -14.28
C PRO A 378 11.92 8.56 -15.49
N GLU A 379 12.39 8.24 -16.70
CA GLU A 379 11.63 8.39 -17.95
C GLU A 379 10.40 7.47 -17.99
N GLN A 380 10.47 6.30 -17.35
CA GLN A 380 9.38 5.33 -17.27
C GLN A 380 8.32 5.74 -16.24
N LEU A 381 8.71 6.48 -15.21
CA LEU A 381 7.83 6.97 -14.14
C LEU A 381 6.81 8.02 -14.62
N GLY A 382 6.89 8.44 -15.89
CA GLY A 382 6.07 9.52 -16.42
C GLY A 382 6.39 10.83 -15.70
N LYS A 383 7.57 11.41 -15.96
CA LYS A 383 7.90 12.77 -15.50
C LYS A 383 6.74 13.71 -15.84
N ASN A 384 6.33 14.55 -14.87
CA ASN A 384 5.31 15.61 -14.98
C ASN A 384 3.86 15.25 -14.61
N ASP A 385 3.60 14.26 -13.74
CA ASP A 385 2.30 14.22 -13.05
C ASP A 385 2.33 15.21 -11.86
N PRO A 386 1.61 16.34 -11.93
CA PRO A 386 1.71 17.41 -10.94
C PRO A 386 1.23 16.99 -9.54
N ARG A 387 0.45 15.91 -9.43
CA ARG A 387 -0.12 15.44 -8.17
C ARG A 387 0.15 13.96 -7.88
N LEU A 388 1.22 13.43 -8.48
CA LEU A 388 1.75 12.11 -8.14
C LEU A 388 2.83 12.23 -7.07
N VAL A 389 2.56 11.63 -5.91
CA VAL A 389 3.56 11.42 -4.86
C VAL A 389 4.26 10.08 -5.15
N GLN A 390 5.42 10.16 -5.80
CA GLN A 390 6.27 9.02 -6.17
C GLN A 390 7.75 9.42 -6.11
N TYR A 391 8.60 8.54 -5.56
CA TYR A 391 10.04 8.77 -5.52
C TYR A 391 10.68 8.64 -6.90
N ASN A 392 11.76 9.42 -7.15
CA ASN A 392 12.51 9.43 -8.42
C ASN A 392 13.12 8.06 -8.81
N LYS A 393 13.23 7.13 -7.85
CA LYS A 393 13.64 5.74 -8.07
C LYS A 393 12.64 4.81 -7.36
N ALA A 394 11.78 4.17 -8.14
CA ALA A 394 10.85 3.17 -7.65
C ALA A 394 11.39 1.77 -7.96
N ALA A 395 11.45 0.91 -6.95
CA ALA A 395 11.64 -0.51 -7.16
C ALA A 395 10.32 -1.15 -7.62
N VAL A 396 10.38 -2.13 -8.50
CA VAL A 396 9.27 -2.85 -9.11
C VAL A 396 9.57 -4.33 -9.20
N GLY A 397 8.53 -5.15 -9.14
CA GLY A 397 8.71 -6.60 -9.20
C GLY A 397 9.16 -7.20 -7.88
N CYS A 398 9.75 -8.39 -7.96
CA CYS A 398 10.10 -9.20 -6.80
C CYS A 398 8.85 -9.65 -6.01
N THR A 399 8.79 -9.41 -4.69
CA THR A 399 7.67 -9.86 -3.87
C THR A 399 6.31 -9.26 -4.23
N TYR A 400 6.26 -8.21 -5.07
CA TYR A 400 5.00 -7.62 -5.54
C TYR A 400 5.04 -7.45 -7.06
N TYR A 401 4.44 -8.41 -7.76
CA TYR A 401 4.45 -8.50 -9.22
C TYR A 401 3.20 -9.21 -9.73
N PHE A 402 2.94 -9.29 -11.04
CA PHE A 402 1.70 -9.89 -11.56
C PHE A 402 1.74 -11.43 -11.68
N VAL A 403 2.92 -12.06 -11.55
CA VAL A 403 3.11 -13.52 -11.60
C VAL A 403 3.77 -14.06 -10.33
N ASN A 404 3.38 -15.27 -9.95
CA ASN A 404 3.76 -15.93 -8.71
C ASN A 404 5.24 -16.35 -8.56
N PRO A 405 6.09 -16.58 -9.60
CA PRO A 405 7.44 -17.11 -9.36
C PRO A 405 8.36 -16.18 -8.56
N HIS A 406 8.03 -14.89 -8.44
CA HIS A 406 8.83 -13.93 -7.70
C HIS A 406 8.43 -13.82 -6.21
N SER A 407 7.15 -13.99 -5.92
CA SER A 407 6.54 -13.72 -4.62
C SER A 407 6.19 -14.99 -3.85
N GLN A 408 5.81 -16.06 -4.55
CA GLN A 408 5.45 -17.33 -3.94
C GLN A 408 6.61 -18.00 -3.19
N PRO A 409 7.86 -18.07 -3.71
CA PRO A 409 8.96 -18.66 -2.95
C PRO A 409 9.26 -17.93 -1.64
N PHE A 410 9.15 -16.60 -1.63
CA PHE A 410 9.34 -15.78 -0.43
C PHE A 410 8.36 -16.17 0.68
N TRP A 411 7.09 -16.36 0.30
CA TRP A 411 6.00 -16.75 1.19
C TRP A 411 6.05 -18.21 1.61
N GLU A 412 6.18 -19.14 0.65
CA GLU A 412 6.13 -20.58 0.92
C GLU A 412 7.22 -21.05 1.87
N GLN A 413 8.43 -20.50 1.72
CA GLN A 413 9.52 -20.84 2.60
C GLN A 413 9.26 -20.36 4.03
N TRP A 414 8.74 -19.14 4.19
CA TRP A 414 8.34 -18.59 5.47
C TRP A 414 7.20 -19.37 6.13
N TYR A 415 6.26 -19.86 5.32
CA TYR A 415 5.18 -20.72 5.77
C TYR A 415 5.66 -22.10 6.24
N ARG A 416 6.54 -22.75 5.46
CA ARG A 416 6.94 -24.14 5.68
C ARG A 416 8.00 -24.33 6.76
N ASP A 417 8.85 -23.33 7.00
CA ASP A 417 9.94 -23.40 7.97
C ASP A 417 9.65 -22.52 9.19
N PRO A 418 9.30 -23.10 10.36
CA PRO A 418 9.02 -22.35 11.57
C PRO A 418 10.20 -21.51 12.10
N ALA A 419 11.43 -21.80 11.68
CA ALA A 419 12.62 -21.03 12.07
C ALA A 419 12.81 -19.78 11.21
N VAL A 420 12.22 -19.74 10.01
CA VAL A 420 12.30 -18.59 9.11
C VAL A 420 11.42 -17.47 9.64
N CYS A 421 12.00 -16.28 9.68
CA CYS A 421 11.25 -15.06 9.95
C CYS A 421 11.36 -14.13 8.73
N ARG A 422 10.39 -13.25 8.53
CA ARG A 422 10.45 -12.25 7.45
C ARG A 422 10.10 -10.86 8.00
N PRO A 423 10.74 -9.80 7.48
CA PRO A 423 10.29 -8.43 7.73
C PRO A 423 8.88 -8.20 7.20
N PRO A 424 8.23 -7.09 7.60
CA PRO A 424 6.98 -6.67 6.98
C PRO A 424 7.10 -6.57 5.46
N ALA A 425 6.12 -7.16 4.78
CA ALA A 425 6.08 -7.27 3.33
C ALA A 425 4.65 -7.42 2.84
N LEU A 426 4.24 -6.56 1.89
CA LEU A 426 3.08 -6.81 1.05
C LEU A 426 3.51 -7.67 -0.13
N VAL A 427 2.89 -8.83 -0.28
CA VAL A 427 3.32 -9.88 -1.21
C VAL A 427 2.21 -10.19 -2.21
N HIS A 428 2.52 -10.18 -3.50
CA HIS A 428 1.58 -10.53 -4.57
C HIS A 428 2.27 -11.14 -5.80
N PRO A 429 1.65 -12.15 -6.45
CA PRO A 429 0.56 -12.97 -5.94
C PRO A 429 1.08 -14.22 -5.22
N VAL A 430 0.37 -14.67 -4.20
CA VAL A 430 0.56 -16.01 -3.62
C VAL A 430 -0.57 -16.90 -4.09
N LYS A 431 -0.27 -17.79 -5.05
CA LYS A 431 -1.24 -18.67 -5.71
C LYS A 431 -0.95 -20.14 -5.44
N GLY A 432 -1.98 -20.98 -5.48
CA GLY A 432 -1.89 -22.43 -5.40
C GLY A 432 -3.06 -23.04 -4.63
N ASP A 433 -3.40 -24.29 -4.93
CA ASP A 433 -4.53 -25.02 -4.32
C ASP A 433 -4.49 -25.06 -2.79
N PHE A 434 -3.29 -24.90 -2.23
CA PHE A 434 -3.06 -24.87 -0.79
C PHE A 434 -3.42 -23.51 -0.16
N PHE A 435 -3.21 -22.41 -0.88
CA PHE A 435 -3.38 -21.05 -0.37
C PHE A 435 -4.70 -20.40 -0.79
N ASN A 436 -5.31 -20.84 -1.90
CA ASN A 436 -6.50 -20.23 -2.51
C ASN A 436 -7.58 -21.24 -2.85
#